data_AF-A0A3B9X4S1-F1
#
_entry.id   AF-A0A3B9X4S1-F1
#
_cell.length_a   1.000
_cell.length_b   1.000
_cell.length_c   1.000
_cell.angle_alpha   90.00
_cell.angle_beta   90.00
_cell.angle_gamma   90.00
#
_symmetry.space_group_name_H-M   'P 1'
#
loop_
_entity.id
_entity.type
_entity.pdbx_description
1 polymer ?
#
loop_
_entity_poly.entity_id
_entity_poly.type
_entity_poly.pdbx_seq_one_letter_code
_entity_poly.pdbx_strand_id
1 'polypeptide(L)'
;FGTNDLTQTTLGLSRDDMGSFYDEYQRKEIYNQNPFASLDQTGVGKLIDLAVDKGRSVKPDLKLGICGEHAGDPSSIDFCHRAGLNYVSCSPPRVPIARLAAAQAKLRNG
;
A
#
# COMPACT_ATOMS: atom_id res chain seq x y z
N PHE A 1 8.65 3.35 1.56
CA PHE A 1 7.66 2.78 2.47
C PHE A 1 7.77 1.27 2.45
N GLY A 2 8.20 0.67 3.57
CA GLY A 2 8.10 -0.76 3.81
C GLY A 2 6.73 -1.06 4.40
N THR A 3 5.73 -1.28 3.54
CA THR A 3 4.33 -1.33 3.97
C THR A 3 3.94 -2.61 4.68
N ASN A 4 4.74 -3.69 4.57
CA ASN A 4 4.53 -4.90 5.38
C ASN A 4 4.62 -4.56 6.88
N ASP A 5 5.76 -4.04 7.33
CA ASP A 5 5.99 -3.68 8.73
C ASP A 5 5.09 -2.51 9.18
N LEU A 6 4.83 -1.56 8.28
CA LEU A 6 3.92 -0.46 8.58
C LEU A 6 2.50 -0.98 8.85
N THR A 7 1.98 -1.91 8.03
CA THR A 7 0.69 -2.56 8.29
C THR A 7 0.71 -3.30 9.63
N GLN A 8 1.76 -4.08 9.91
CA GLN A 8 1.85 -4.85 11.17
C GLN A 8 1.74 -3.93 12.40
N THR A 9 2.52 -2.85 12.40
CA THR A 9 2.59 -1.91 13.52
C THR A 9 1.36 -1.02 13.62
N THR A 10 0.74 -0.65 12.49
CA THR A 10 -0.47 0.19 12.46
C THR A 10 -1.69 -0.58 12.94
N LEU A 11 -1.86 -1.82 12.49
CA LEU A 11 -3.03 -2.63 12.80
C LEU A 11 -2.83 -3.52 14.04
N GLY A 12 -1.61 -3.60 14.59
CA GLY A 12 -1.29 -4.51 15.68
C GLY A 12 -1.39 -5.97 15.28
N LEU A 13 -1.06 -6.30 14.02
CA LEU A 13 -1.17 -7.64 13.45
C LEU A 13 0.20 -8.20 13.12
N SER A 14 0.49 -9.41 13.57
CA SER A 14 1.61 -10.21 13.06
C SER A 14 1.17 -10.91 11.77
N ARG A 15 1.90 -10.72 10.66
CA ARG A 15 1.59 -11.37 9.39
C ARG A 15 1.67 -12.89 9.50
N ASP A 16 2.63 -13.40 10.27
CA ASP A 16 2.88 -14.83 10.42
C ASP A 16 1.83 -15.51 11.31
N ASP A 17 1.27 -14.80 12.29
CA ASP A 17 0.27 -15.34 13.23
C ASP A 17 -1.18 -15.12 12.77
N MET A 18 -1.40 -14.21 11.81
CA MET A 18 -2.72 -13.79 11.33
C MET A 18 -3.57 -14.94 10.77
N GLY A 19 -2.93 -15.98 10.24
CA GLY A 19 -3.63 -17.16 9.73
C GLY A 19 -4.54 -17.85 10.76
N SER A 20 -4.25 -17.70 12.05
CA SER A 20 -5.04 -18.32 13.13
C SER A 20 -6.42 -17.70 13.35
N PHE A 21 -6.65 -16.45 12.90
CA PHE A 21 -7.91 -15.74 13.12
C PHE A 21 -8.47 -15.01 11.88
N TYR A 22 -7.71 -14.93 10.78
CA TYR A 22 -8.11 -14.15 9.61
C TYR A 22 -9.42 -14.63 8.96
N ASP A 23 -9.60 -15.93 8.82
CA ASP A 23 -10.82 -16.50 8.21
C ASP A 23 -12.08 -16.09 9.00
N GLU A 24 -11.97 -16.02 10.33
CA GLU A 24 -13.06 -15.56 11.18
C GLU A 24 -13.34 -14.07 10.99
N TYR A 25 -12.29 -13.25 10.85
CA TYR A 25 -12.42 -11.82 10.58
C TYR A 25 -13.02 -11.54 9.20
N GLN A 26 -12.70 -12.34 8.20
CA GLN A 26 -13.34 -12.30 6.88
C GLN A 26 -14.82 -12.68 6.97
N ARG A 27 -15.16 -13.81 7.64
CA ARG A 27 -16.56 -14.25 7.81
C ARG A 27 -17.43 -13.22 8.54
N LYS A 28 -16.83 -12.48 9.46
CA LYS A 28 -17.47 -11.38 10.22
C LYS A 28 -17.43 -10.04 9.50
N GLU A 29 -16.92 -9.99 8.27
CA GLU A 29 -16.80 -8.76 7.47
C GLU A 29 -15.98 -7.66 8.17
N ILE A 30 -15.09 -8.04 9.10
CA ILE A 30 -14.16 -7.12 9.75
C ILE A 30 -13.09 -6.67 8.76
N TYR A 31 -12.59 -7.61 7.94
CA TYR A 31 -11.69 -7.32 6.84
C TYR A 31 -12.27 -7.79 5.50
N ASN A 32 -12.57 -6.82 4.64
CA ASN A 32 -13.04 -7.08 3.28
C ASN A 32 -11.94 -7.68 2.39
N GLN A 33 -10.68 -7.39 2.68
CA GLN A 33 -9.51 -7.88 1.95
C GLN A 33 -8.35 -8.09 2.91
N ASN A 34 -7.38 -8.92 2.50
CA ASN A 34 -6.19 -9.16 3.30
C ASN A 34 -5.34 -7.87 3.34
N PRO A 35 -5.14 -7.25 4.51
CA PRO A 35 -4.44 -5.97 4.64
C PRO A 35 -2.93 -6.05 4.36
N PHE A 36 -2.38 -7.27 4.19
CA PHE A 36 -0.99 -7.50 3.76
C PHE A 36 -0.87 -7.73 2.24
N ALA A 37 -1.98 -7.92 1.55
CA ALA A 37 -2.02 -8.07 0.09
C ALA A 37 -2.48 -6.78 -0.59
N SER A 38 -3.50 -6.12 -0.02
CA SER A 38 -3.99 -4.82 -0.47
C SER A 38 -3.92 -3.81 0.68
N LEU A 39 -3.42 -2.61 0.37
CA LEU A 39 -3.16 -1.57 1.34
C LEU A 39 -4.46 -1.08 1.98
N ASP A 40 -4.53 -1.10 3.31
CA ASP A 40 -5.56 -0.38 4.05
C ASP A 40 -5.37 1.14 3.87
N GLN A 41 -6.18 1.74 3.00
CA GLN A 41 -6.10 3.17 2.70
C GLN A 41 -6.66 4.03 3.85
N THR A 42 -7.49 3.47 4.73
CA THR A 42 -8.22 4.23 5.77
C THR A 42 -7.43 4.40 7.07
N GLY A 43 -6.51 3.48 7.35
CA GLY A 43 -5.54 3.54 8.46
C GLY A 43 -4.11 3.70 7.94
N VAL A 44 -3.52 2.65 7.37
CA VAL A 44 -2.12 2.64 6.90
C VAL A 44 -1.86 3.73 5.85
N GLY A 45 -2.80 3.92 4.92
CA GLY A 45 -2.75 4.96 3.89
C GLY A 45 -2.64 6.38 4.48
N LYS A 46 -3.37 6.69 5.55
CA LYS A 46 -3.29 7.99 6.22
C LYS A 46 -1.91 8.28 6.79
N LEU A 47 -1.21 7.26 7.29
CA LEU A 47 0.18 7.41 7.75
C LEU A 47 1.13 7.68 6.57
N ILE A 48 0.88 7.06 5.42
CA ILE A 48 1.65 7.34 4.19
C ILE A 48 1.42 8.78 3.73
N ASP A 49 0.17 9.24 3.63
CA ASP A 49 -0.16 10.61 3.24
C ASP A 49 0.50 11.63 4.19
N LEU A 50 0.38 11.41 5.50
CA LEU A 50 1.03 12.26 6.51
C LEU A 50 2.55 12.30 6.34
N ALA A 51 3.18 11.16 6.03
CA ALA A 51 4.62 11.08 5.83
C ALA A 51 5.07 11.77 4.52
N VAL A 52 4.27 11.66 3.45
CA VAL A 52 4.50 12.38 2.19
C VAL A 52 4.45 13.89 2.44
N ASP A 53 3.37 14.37 3.06
CA ASP A 53 3.15 15.79 3.32
C ASP A 53 4.25 16.38 4.20
N LYS A 54 4.53 15.73 5.34
CA LYS A 54 5.58 16.20 6.26
C LYS A 54 6.96 16.12 5.61
N GLY A 55 7.28 15.04 4.91
CA GLY A 55 8.56 14.89 4.23
C GLY A 55 8.79 15.98 3.17
N ARG A 56 7.78 16.25 2.35
CA ARG A 56 7.86 17.25 1.27
C ARG A 56 7.73 18.69 1.75
N SER A 57 7.10 18.94 2.90
CA SER A 57 7.11 20.27 3.53
C SER A 57 8.53 20.75 3.88
N VAL A 58 9.45 19.82 4.16
CA VAL A 58 10.86 20.11 4.47
C VAL A 58 11.75 19.97 3.23
N LYS A 59 11.51 18.94 2.41
CA LYS A 59 12.26 18.67 1.18
C LYS A 59 11.29 18.46 0.01
N PRO A 60 10.93 19.53 -0.74
CA PRO A 60 9.91 19.47 -1.80
C PRO A 60 10.13 18.36 -2.82
N ASP A 61 11.38 18.14 -3.25
CA ASP A 61 11.74 17.09 -4.22
C ASP A 61 12.01 15.71 -3.58
N LEU A 62 11.44 15.50 -2.38
CA LEU A 62 11.21 14.23 -1.68
C LEU A 62 10.93 13.06 -2.63
N LYS A 63 11.95 12.29 -3.04
CA LYS A 63 11.75 11.02 -3.75
C LYS A 63 11.25 9.96 -2.79
N LEU A 64 10.04 9.48 -3.04
CA LEU A 64 9.34 8.53 -2.20
C LEU A 64 8.85 7.37 -3.06
N GLY A 65 8.95 6.15 -2.53
CA GLY A 65 8.41 4.98 -3.19
C GLY A 65 7.97 3.92 -2.18
N ILE A 66 7.30 2.90 -2.68
CA ILE A 66 6.78 1.77 -1.89
C ILE A 66 7.44 0.47 -2.34
N CYS A 67 7.68 -0.44 -1.41
CA CYS A 67 8.13 -1.79 -1.69
C CYS A 67 7.27 -2.83 -0.97
N GLY A 68 7.34 -4.07 -1.42
CA GLY A 68 6.64 -5.22 -0.82
C GLY A 68 5.43 -5.66 -1.61
N GLU A 69 4.55 -6.41 -0.95
CA GLU A 69 3.39 -7.07 -1.58
C GLU A 69 2.43 -6.08 -2.24
N HIS A 70 2.10 -5.01 -1.52
CA HIS A 70 1.21 -3.94 -1.98
C HIS A 70 1.67 -3.26 -3.27
N ALA A 71 2.98 -3.27 -3.55
CA ALA A 71 3.53 -2.69 -4.79
C ALA A 71 3.17 -3.49 -6.05
N GLY A 72 2.52 -4.65 -5.91
CA GLY A 72 1.97 -5.45 -7.01
C GLY A 72 0.44 -5.51 -7.05
N ASP A 73 -0.25 -4.83 -6.13
CA ASP A 73 -1.71 -4.76 -6.08
C ASP A 73 -2.21 -3.50 -6.83
N PRO A 74 -3.06 -3.62 -7.86
CA PRO A 74 -3.53 -2.46 -8.63
C PRO A 74 -4.19 -1.36 -7.80
N SER A 75 -4.96 -1.71 -6.77
CA SER A 75 -5.66 -0.71 -5.94
C SER A 75 -4.69 0.07 -5.05
N SER A 76 -3.68 -0.62 -4.50
CA SER A 76 -2.58 -0.03 -3.74
C SER A 76 -1.71 0.88 -4.60
N ILE A 77 -1.45 0.49 -5.86
CA ILE A 77 -0.70 1.30 -6.83
C ILE A 77 -1.47 2.57 -7.19
N ASP A 78 -2.79 2.48 -7.39
CA ASP A 78 -3.65 3.65 -7.60
C ASP A 78 -3.58 4.62 -6.42
N PHE A 79 -3.66 4.12 -5.19
CA PHE A 79 -3.44 4.93 -3.99
C PHE A 79 -2.06 5.59 -4.00
N CYS A 80 -0.99 4.83 -4.25
CA CYS A 80 0.37 5.38 -4.28
C CYS A 80 0.52 6.48 -5.33
N HIS A 81 -0.14 6.34 -6.49
CA HIS A 81 -0.18 7.38 -7.51
C HIS A 81 -0.86 8.66 -7.00
N ARG A 82 -2.05 8.54 -6.39
CA ARG A 82 -2.79 9.68 -5.83
C ARG A 82 -2.06 10.34 -4.66
N ALA A 83 -1.40 9.57 -3.81
CA ALA A 83 -0.52 10.05 -2.75
C ALA A 83 0.78 10.68 -3.27
N GLY A 84 1.01 10.67 -4.59
CA GLY A 84 2.15 11.34 -5.22
C GLY A 84 3.49 10.63 -5.01
N LEU A 85 3.50 9.32 -4.78
CA LEU A 85 4.75 8.53 -4.76
C LEU A 85 5.38 8.50 -6.17
N ASN A 86 6.70 8.43 -6.21
CA ASN A 86 7.47 8.48 -7.44
C ASN A 86 7.62 7.11 -8.11
N TYR A 87 7.61 6.03 -7.33
CA TYR A 87 7.77 4.67 -7.85
C TYR A 87 7.17 3.61 -6.94
N VAL A 88 6.93 2.44 -7.52
CA VAL A 88 6.59 1.19 -6.83
C VAL A 88 7.65 0.15 -7.13
N SER A 89 7.96 -0.72 -6.16
CA SER A 89 8.96 -1.78 -6.29
C SER A 89 8.36 -3.12 -5.86
N CYS A 90 8.12 -4.00 -6.83
CA CYS A 90 7.50 -5.31 -6.64
C CYS A 90 8.41 -6.44 -7.14
N SER A 91 8.04 -7.68 -6.84
CA SER A 91 8.76 -8.86 -7.31
C SER A 91 8.76 -8.95 -8.85
N PRO A 92 9.79 -9.56 -9.48
CA PRO A 92 9.92 -9.59 -10.94
C PRO A 92 8.67 -10.06 -11.70
N PRO A 93 7.94 -11.12 -11.26
CA PRO A 93 6.73 -11.56 -11.96
C PRO A 93 5.58 -10.54 -11.93
N ARG A 94 5.55 -9.64 -10.94
CA ARG A 94 4.51 -8.61 -10.80
C ARG A 94 4.81 -7.31 -11.54
N VAL A 95 6.02 -7.16 -12.08
CA VAL A 95 6.41 -5.94 -12.82
C VAL A 95 5.43 -5.60 -13.97
N PRO A 96 4.97 -6.55 -14.81
CA PRO A 96 3.99 -6.23 -15.86
C PRO A 96 2.67 -5.70 -15.30
N ILE A 97 2.17 -6.31 -14.22
CA ILE A 97 0.94 -5.88 -13.53
C ILE A 97 1.11 -4.47 -12.97
N ALA A 98 2.24 -4.22 -12.30
CA ALA A 98 2.50 -2.92 -11.70
C ALA A 98 2.59 -1.80 -12.73
N ARG A 99 3.20 -2.06 -13.90
CA ARG A 99 3.26 -1.11 -15.02
C ARG A 99 1.87 -0.80 -15.57
N LEU A 100 1.05 -1.83 -15.79
CA LEU A 100 -0.32 -1.65 -16.30
C LEU A 100 -1.18 -0.87 -15.30
N ALA A 101 -1.13 -1.25 -14.02
CA ALA A 101 -1.88 -0.58 -12.96
C ALA A 101 -1.45 0.89 -12.80
N ALA A 102 -0.15 1.20 -12.86
CA ALA A 102 0.35 2.56 -12.80
C ALA A 102 -0.15 3.41 -13.99
N ALA A 103 -0.18 2.84 -15.19
CA ALA A 103 -0.74 3.52 -16.38
C ALA A 103 -2.24 3.79 -16.22
N GLN A 104 -3.00 2.80 -15.75
CA GLN A 104 -4.44 2.95 -15.49
C GLN A 104 -4.73 3.99 -14.40
N ALA A 105 -3.95 3.99 -13.31
CA ALA A 105 -4.05 4.99 -12.26
C ALA A 105 -3.81 6.41 -12.79
N LYS A 106 -2.82 6.58 -13.69
CA LYS A 106 -2.56 7.86 -14.34
C LYS A 106 -3.70 8.31 -15.25
N LEU A 107 -4.31 7.38 -16.01
CA LEU A 107 -5.45 7.69 -16.88
C LEU A 107 -6.72 8.03 -16.11
N ARG A 108 -6.90 7.47 -14.91
CA ARG A 108 -8.11 7.69 -14.10
C ARG A 108 -8.04 8.97 -13.27
N ASN A 109 -6.85 9.33 -12.76
CA ASN A 109 -6.67 10.37 -11.76
C ASN A 109 -5.86 11.58 -12.26
N GLY A 110 -5.48 11.61 -13.55
CA GLY A 110 -4.59 12.60 -14.13
C GLY A 110 -5.18 13.30 -15.33
#